data_AF-A0A4Q2YR51-F1
#
_entry.id   AF-A0A4Q2YR51-F1
#
_cell.length_a   1.000
_cell.length_b   1.000
_cell.length_c   1.000
_cell.angle_alpha   90.00
_cell.angle_beta   90.00
_cell.angle_gamma   90.00
#
_symmetry.space_group_name_H-M   'P 1'
#
loop_
_entity.id
_entity.type
_entity.pdbx_description
1 polymer ?
#
loop_
_entity_poly.entity_id
_entity_poly.type
_entity_poly.pdbx_seq_one_letter_code
_entity_poly.pdbx_strand_id
1 'polypeptide(L)'
;MVLMLLMMVLALGLMGLSSIELRRSAREEHAAAARANARLALTAAIGQLQQTLGPDQRVSATAEILGDDVKQPHWTGVWRSRQADGRSWFTRDDLDGGLHDARAGKDGKEKHKAIAWLVSGDASPEDESTGDTVSMMSAEAMGQDGDASTQSEPLKVPLLKVEENGKSNGHYGWWTGDLGVRANIATADPRAEVKASRETPADGGMFRMLTSAALDVAMMDGAMAIEKEDSQRLVSHGTSSLTLAGPDWSKQHGFDFTVASSGVLADVAEGGLKRDLTAFFSGNGM
;
A
#
# COMPACT_ATOMS: atom_id res chain seq x y z
N MET A 1 -1.23 12.20 -69.14
CA MET A 1 -0.38 12.77 -68.07
C MET A 1 -1.15 12.97 -66.76
N VAL A 2 -2.31 13.65 -66.76
CA VAL A 2 -3.14 13.87 -65.56
C VAL A 2 -3.60 12.56 -64.88
N LEU A 3 -3.93 11.52 -65.66
CA LEU A 3 -4.33 10.21 -65.12
C LEU A 3 -3.21 9.51 -64.33
N MET A 4 -1.95 9.63 -64.78
CA MET A 4 -0.79 9.04 -64.08
C MET A 4 -0.47 9.80 -62.80
N LEU A 5 -0.58 11.13 -62.83
CA LEU A 5 -0.46 11.98 -61.64
C LEU A 5 -1.53 11.64 -60.59
N LEU A 6 -2.78 11.45 -61.02
CA LEU A 6 -3.87 11.04 -60.15
C LEU A 6 -3.61 9.68 -59.50
N MET A 7 -3.18 8.68 -60.29
CA MET A 7 -2.83 7.36 -59.75
C MET A 7 -1.65 7.40 -58.79
N MET A 8 -0.65 8.23 -59.05
CA MET A 8 0.53 8.35 -58.18
C MET A 8 0.17 8.97 -56.83
N VAL A 9 -0.67 10.02 -56.82
CA VAL A 9 -1.18 10.61 -55.58
C VAL A 9 -2.06 9.62 -54.81
N LEU A 10 -2.90 8.85 -55.51
CA LEU A 10 -3.72 7.81 -54.88
C LEU A 10 -2.86 6.72 -54.24
N ALA A 11 -1.83 6.25 -54.94
CA ALA A 11 -0.92 5.22 -54.43
C ALA A 11 -0.13 5.70 -53.20
N LEU A 12 0.35 6.95 -53.22
CA LEU A 12 1.01 7.57 -52.06
C LEU A 12 0.06 7.72 -50.86
N GLY A 13 -1.20 8.11 -51.11
CA GLY A 13 -2.22 8.19 -50.06
C GLY A 13 -2.53 6.83 -49.42
N LEU A 14 -2.68 5.78 -50.23
CA LEU A 14 -2.92 4.41 -49.76
C LEU A 14 -1.70 3.84 -49.02
N MET A 15 -0.49 4.13 -49.47
CA MET A 15 0.74 3.71 -48.78
C MET A 15 0.88 4.41 -47.43
N GLY A 16 0.53 5.70 -47.35
CA GLY A 16 0.47 6.45 -46.10
C GLY A 16 -0.53 5.85 -45.11
N LEU A 17 -1.74 5.52 -45.58
CA LEU A 17 -2.77 4.88 -44.75
C LEU A 17 -2.33 3.50 -44.26
N SER A 18 -1.75 2.67 -45.14
CA SER A 18 -1.22 1.36 -44.76
C SER A 18 -0.10 1.46 -43.72
N SER A 19 0.81 2.43 -43.83
CA SER A 19 1.85 2.65 -42.83
C SER A 19 1.28 3.09 -41.47
N ILE A 20 0.21 3.90 -41.46
CA ILE A 20 -0.45 4.32 -40.22
C ILE A 20 -1.15 3.12 -39.58
N GLU A 21 -1.86 2.31 -40.38
CA GLU A 21 -2.57 1.14 -39.88
C GLU A 21 -1.62 0.08 -39.32
N LEU A 22 -0.46 -0.16 -39.96
CA LEU A 22 0.57 -1.04 -39.43
C LEU A 22 1.13 -0.54 -38.09
N ARG A 23 1.38 0.77 -37.95
CA ARG A 23 1.84 1.35 -36.68
C ARG A 23 0.77 1.26 -35.59
N ARG A 24 -0.51 1.44 -35.95
CA ARG A 24 -1.63 1.29 -35.04
C ARG A 24 -1.76 -0.14 -34.55
N SER A 25 -1.72 -1.11 -35.47
CA SER A 25 -1.78 -2.53 -35.16
C SER A 25 -0.64 -2.96 -34.22
N ALA A 26 0.59 -2.55 -34.49
CA ALA A 26 1.72 -2.83 -33.59
C ALA A 26 1.53 -2.22 -32.19
N ARG A 27 0.99 -1.00 -32.09
CA ARG A 27 0.68 -0.39 -30.79
C ARG A 27 -0.43 -1.13 -30.05
N GLU A 28 -1.45 -1.59 -30.76
CA GLU A 28 -2.55 -2.37 -30.17
C GLU A 28 -2.04 -3.73 -29.66
N GLU A 29 -1.13 -4.39 -30.40
CA GLU A 29 -0.46 -5.62 -29.97
C GLU A 29 0.39 -5.41 -28.70
N HIS A 30 1.26 -4.39 -28.69
CA HIS A 30 2.07 -4.07 -27.51
C HIS A 30 1.20 -3.69 -26.30
N ALA A 31 0.11 -2.96 -26.52
CA ALA A 31 -0.83 -2.60 -25.46
C ALA A 31 -1.63 -3.81 -24.95
N ALA A 32 -1.93 -4.80 -25.81
CA ALA A 32 -2.54 -6.05 -25.40
C ALA A 32 -1.57 -6.89 -24.55
N ALA A 33 -0.30 -7.02 -24.99
CA ALA A 33 0.74 -7.71 -24.26
C ALA A 33 1.02 -7.07 -22.88
N ALA A 34 1.13 -5.73 -22.83
CA ALA A 34 1.30 -5.01 -21.56
C ALA A 34 0.14 -5.25 -20.58
N ARG A 35 -1.12 -5.27 -21.08
CA ARG A 35 -2.28 -5.59 -20.25
C ARG A 35 -2.29 -7.04 -19.78
N ALA A 36 -1.84 -7.99 -20.60
CA ALA A 36 -1.70 -9.38 -20.20
C ALA A 36 -0.64 -9.54 -19.10
N ASN A 37 0.52 -8.90 -19.26
CA ASN A 37 1.59 -8.89 -18.26
C ASN A 37 1.15 -8.20 -16.95
N ALA A 38 0.37 -7.12 -17.02
CA ALA A 38 -0.21 -6.48 -15.85
C ALA A 38 -1.22 -7.39 -15.12
N ARG A 39 -2.04 -8.15 -15.85
CA ARG A 39 -2.94 -9.15 -15.23
C ARG A 39 -2.15 -10.27 -14.56
N LEU A 40 -1.08 -10.75 -15.20
CA LEU A 40 -0.17 -11.74 -14.60
C LEU A 40 0.43 -11.20 -13.30
N ALA A 41 0.90 -9.95 -13.31
CA ALA A 41 1.42 -9.27 -12.13
C ALA A 41 0.40 -9.22 -10.99
N LEU A 42 -0.85 -8.84 -11.31
CA LEU A 42 -1.94 -8.80 -10.34
C LEU A 42 -2.26 -10.19 -9.77
N THR A 43 -2.32 -11.22 -10.61
CA THR A 43 -2.55 -12.59 -10.15
C THR A 43 -1.41 -13.09 -9.27
N ALA A 44 -0.16 -12.77 -9.61
CA ALA A 44 1.01 -13.08 -8.79
C ALA A 44 0.96 -12.38 -7.43
N ALA A 45 0.64 -11.07 -7.41
CA ALA A 45 0.50 -10.29 -6.19
C ALA A 45 -0.58 -10.86 -5.26
N ILE A 46 -1.76 -11.18 -5.80
CA ILE A 46 -2.86 -11.79 -5.03
C ILE A 46 -2.44 -13.17 -4.50
N GLY A 47 -1.77 -13.98 -5.31
CA GLY A 47 -1.28 -15.30 -4.89
C GLY A 47 -0.29 -15.21 -3.72
N GLN A 48 0.68 -14.30 -3.81
CA GLN A 48 1.64 -14.08 -2.72
C GLN A 48 0.96 -13.53 -1.47
N LEU A 49 0.01 -12.60 -1.63
CA LEU A 49 -0.78 -12.06 -0.53
C LEU A 49 -1.54 -13.17 0.19
N GLN A 50 -2.26 -14.02 -0.53
CA GLN A 50 -3.02 -15.14 0.04
C GLN A 50 -2.11 -16.16 0.73
N GLN A 51 -0.94 -16.45 0.16
CA GLN A 51 0.02 -17.39 0.74
C GLN A 51 0.63 -16.85 2.04
N THR A 52 0.92 -15.56 2.10
CA THR A 52 1.70 -14.96 3.19
C THR A 52 0.84 -14.36 4.30
N LEU A 53 -0.27 -13.69 3.95
CA LEU A 53 -1.24 -13.02 4.83
C LEU A 53 -2.57 -13.76 4.98
N GLY A 54 -2.68 -14.99 4.45
CA GLY A 54 -3.88 -15.81 4.64
C GLY A 54 -4.16 -16.22 6.10
N PRO A 55 -3.15 -16.67 6.88
CA PRO A 55 -3.35 -17.01 8.28
C PRO A 55 -3.56 -15.77 9.17
N ASP A 56 -4.50 -15.84 10.13
CA ASP A 56 -4.80 -14.75 11.07
C ASP A 56 -3.62 -14.31 11.95
N GLN A 57 -2.59 -15.17 12.07
CA GLN A 57 -1.38 -14.94 12.85
C GLN A 57 -0.27 -14.27 12.02
N ARG A 58 -0.65 -13.26 11.22
CA ARG A 58 0.24 -12.51 10.33
C ARG A 58 0.03 -11.02 10.55
N VAL A 59 1.14 -10.28 10.48
CA VAL A 59 1.14 -8.82 10.60
C VAL A 59 1.86 -8.25 9.40
N SER A 60 1.27 -7.26 8.75
CA SER A 60 1.93 -6.42 7.76
C SER A 60 2.41 -5.12 8.39
N ALA A 61 3.49 -4.58 7.85
CA ALA A 61 4.04 -3.28 8.19
C ALA A 61 4.93 -2.79 7.03
N THR A 62 5.21 -1.50 7.00
CA THR A 62 6.15 -0.91 6.05
C THR A 62 7.59 -1.20 6.45
N ALA A 63 8.49 -1.22 5.48
CA ALA A 63 9.91 -1.47 5.70
C ALA A 63 10.58 -0.38 6.54
N GLU A 64 9.99 0.81 6.62
CA GLU A 64 10.40 1.90 7.53
C GLU A 64 10.56 1.45 9.00
N ILE A 65 9.82 0.42 9.45
CA ILE A 65 9.97 -0.12 10.81
C ILE A 65 11.38 -0.71 11.08
N LEU A 66 12.16 -1.00 10.03
CA LEU A 66 13.51 -1.54 10.15
C LEU A 66 14.55 -0.48 10.51
N GLY A 67 14.22 0.81 10.37
CA GLY A 67 15.09 1.94 10.71
C GLY A 67 15.45 2.81 9.49
N ASP A 68 16.41 3.72 9.71
CA ASP A 68 16.70 4.81 8.77
C ASP A 68 17.54 4.40 7.54
N ASP A 69 18.20 3.24 7.57
CA ASP A 69 19.10 2.76 6.50
C ASP A 69 18.36 2.08 5.32
N VAL A 70 17.01 2.10 5.33
CA VAL A 70 16.16 1.40 4.36
C VAL A 70 16.04 2.19 3.05
N LYS A 71 16.37 1.55 1.92
CA LYS A 71 16.32 2.15 0.57
C LYS A 71 14.94 2.18 -0.07
N GLN A 72 14.00 1.42 0.48
CA GLN A 72 12.62 1.33 -0.01
C GLN A 72 11.64 1.28 1.18
N PRO A 73 11.42 2.43 1.88
CA PRO A 73 10.66 2.45 3.14
C PRO A 73 9.19 2.03 2.98
N HIS A 74 8.61 2.29 1.81
CA HIS A 74 7.20 1.98 1.51
C HIS A 74 6.94 0.53 1.11
N TRP A 75 7.95 -0.35 1.08
CA TRP A 75 7.71 -1.77 0.83
C TRP A 75 6.98 -2.42 2.00
N THR A 76 5.97 -3.24 1.71
CA THR A 76 5.21 -3.93 2.75
C THR A 76 5.83 -5.29 3.05
N GLY A 77 6.24 -5.50 4.29
CA GLY A 77 6.70 -6.79 4.78
C GLY A 77 5.58 -7.57 5.45
N VAL A 78 5.79 -8.89 5.59
CA VAL A 78 4.90 -9.78 6.35
C VAL A 78 5.69 -10.48 7.44
N TRP A 79 5.23 -10.35 8.69
CA TRP A 79 5.82 -10.97 9.87
C TRP A 79 4.87 -11.98 10.51
N ARG A 80 5.45 -12.93 11.24
CA ARG A 80 4.70 -13.89 12.08
C ARG A 80 4.58 -13.32 13.48
N SER A 81 3.40 -13.42 14.06
CA SER A 81 3.15 -13.14 15.48
C SER A 81 3.62 -14.24 16.43
N ARG A 82 3.98 -15.42 15.88
CA ARG A 82 4.50 -16.57 16.62
C ARG A 82 5.82 -17.07 16.03
N GLN A 83 6.52 -17.89 16.79
CA GLN A 83 7.71 -18.59 16.34
C GLN A 83 7.39 -19.56 15.19
N ALA A 84 8.41 -20.00 14.45
CA ALA A 84 8.21 -20.89 13.30
C ALA A 84 7.60 -22.27 13.69
N ASP A 85 7.73 -22.65 14.95
CA ASP A 85 7.16 -23.86 15.55
C ASP A 85 5.78 -23.64 16.21
N GLY A 86 5.21 -22.44 16.11
CA GLY A 86 3.91 -22.09 16.68
C GLY A 86 3.95 -21.62 18.13
N ARG A 87 5.11 -21.59 18.79
CA ARG A 87 5.23 -21.05 20.15
C ARG A 87 5.01 -19.54 20.17
N SER A 88 4.42 -19.03 21.25
CA SER A 88 4.31 -17.59 21.48
C SER A 88 5.71 -16.95 21.60
N TRP A 89 5.86 -15.72 21.10
CA TRP A 89 7.04 -14.91 21.43
C TRP A 89 7.02 -14.43 22.87
N PHE A 90 5.82 -14.33 23.46
CA PHE A 90 5.62 -13.86 24.83
C PHE A 90 5.39 -15.02 25.79
N THR A 91 6.13 -15.03 26.89
CA THR A 91 5.96 -15.95 28.02
C THR A 91 5.76 -15.14 29.28
N ARG A 92 4.72 -15.47 30.05
CA ARG A 92 4.47 -14.82 31.34
C ARG A 92 5.01 -15.71 32.46
N ASP A 93 5.91 -15.15 33.26
CA ASP A 93 6.38 -15.74 34.51
C ASP A 93 6.20 -14.70 35.63
N ASP A 94 5.14 -14.86 36.44
CA ASP A 94 4.82 -13.91 37.51
C ASP A 94 5.81 -14.00 38.69
N LEU A 95 6.65 -15.04 38.77
CA LEU A 95 7.68 -15.19 39.79
C LEU A 95 9.04 -14.64 39.36
N ASP A 96 9.33 -14.63 38.06
CA ASP A 96 10.60 -14.17 37.46
C ASP A 96 10.44 -12.88 36.64
N GLY A 97 9.69 -11.89 37.14
CA GLY A 97 9.69 -10.54 36.56
C GLY A 97 8.63 -10.24 35.48
N GLY A 98 7.64 -11.11 35.26
CA GLY A 98 6.42 -10.80 34.51
C GLY A 98 6.43 -11.27 33.05
N LEU A 99 6.03 -10.39 32.12
CA LEU A 99 5.93 -10.71 30.69
C LEU A 99 7.31 -10.62 30.02
N HIS A 100 7.84 -11.76 29.59
CA HIS A 100 9.07 -11.87 28.82
C HIS A 100 8.79 -11.98 27.33
N ASP A 101 9.51 -11.22 26.52
CA ASP A 101 9.54 -11.36 25.07
C ASP A 101 10.82 -12.10 24.68
N ALA A 102 10.69 -13.29 24.08
CA ALA A 102 11.82 -14.11 23.63
C ALA A 102 12.64 -13.45 22.51
N ARG A 103 12.15 -12.35 21.93
CA ARG A 103 12.90 -11.51 20.99
C ARG A 103 13.76 -10.49 21.73
N ALA A 104 13.43 -10.08 22.95
CA ALA A 104 14.22 -9.12 23.70
C ALA A 104 15.63 -9.68 24.00
N GLY A 105 16.67 -8.85 23.86
CA GLY A 105 18.06 -9.24 24.18
C GLY A 105 18.85 -10.07 23.15
N LYS A 106 18.25 -10.58 22.06
CA LYS A 106 19.01 -11.20 20.96
C LYS A 106 19.53 -10.17 19.96
N ASP A 107 20.84 -9.99 19.83
CA ASP A 107 21.40 -9.06 18.85
C ASP A 107 21.30 -9.62 17.42
N GLY A 108 20.65 -8.86 16.53
CA GLY A 108 20.83 -8.97 15.08
C GLY A 108 20.09 -10.11 14.36
N LYS A 109 19.46 -9.74 13.23
CA LYS A 109 18.99 -10.59 12.12
C LYS A 109 17.76 -11.47 12.33
N GLU A 110 17.58 -12.13 13.47
CA GLU A 110 16.35 -12.95 13.68
C GLU A 110 15.13 -12.14 14.11
N LYS A 111 15.33 -10.98 14.77
CA LYS A 111 14.26 -10.09 15.27
C LYS A 111 13.38 -9.50 14.17
N HIS A 112 13.95 -9.27 12.99
CA HIS A 112 13.35 -8.42 11.95
C HIS A 112 13.07 -9.15 10.63
N LYS A 113 13.31 -10.46 10.56
CA LYS A 113 13.16 -11.20 9.30
C LYS A 113 11.68 -11.26 8.92
N ALA A 114 11.29 -10.40 7.98
CA ALA A 114 10.06 -10.56 7.24
C ALA A 114 10.08 -11.93 6.54
N ILE A 115 8.95 -12.61 6.56
CA ILE A 115 8.75 -13.89 5.88
C ILE A 115 8.81 -13.66 4.37
N ALA A 116 8.23 -12.54 3.94
CA ALA A 116 8.20 -12.10 2.56
C ALA A 116 8.01 -10.58 2.52
N TRP A 117 8.55 -9.97 1.46
CA TRP A 117 8.23 -8.62 1.03
C TRP A 117 7.19 -8.72 -0.10
N LEU A 118 6.12 -7.94 -0.03
CA LEU A 118 5.03 -7.96 -1.01
C LEU A 118 5.37 -7.11 -2.22
N VAL A 119 6.43 -7.52 -2.92
CA VAL A 119 6.99 -6.87 -4.10
C VAL A 119 7.39 -7.95 -5.11
N SER A 120 7.43 -7.63 -6.40
CA SER A 120 7.94 -8.55 -7.41
C SER A 120 9.42 -8.86 -7.19
N GLY A 121 9.76 -10.15 -7.25
CA GLY A 121 11.12 -10.65 -7.06
C GLY A 121 11.41 -11.03 -5.62
N ASP A 122 12.71 -11.14 -5.31
CA ASP A 122 13.25 -11.59 -4.02
C ASP A 122 14.17 -10.54 -3.38
N ALA A 123 14.11 -9.30 -3.86
CA ALA A 123 14.90 -8.19 -3.34
C ALA A 123 14.53 -7.84 -1.89
N SER A 124 15.51 -7.34 -1.14
CA SER A 124 15.33 -6.78 0.20
C SER A 124 15.20 -5.26 0.13
N PRO A 125 14.39 -4.61 0.98
CA PRO A 125 14.26 -3.15 1.01
C PRO A 125 15.52 -2.44 1.57
N GLU A 126 16.42 -3.17 2.21
CA GLU A 126 17.73 -2.67 2.69
C GLU A 126 18.80 -2.70 1.60
N ASP A 127 18.62 -3.53 0.55
CA ASP A 127 19.60 -3.69 -0.52
C ASP A 127 19.42 -2.61 -1.60
N GLU A 128 20.52 -2.13 -2.18
CA GLU A 128 20.44 -1.37 -3.42
C GLU A 128 19.94 -2.28 -4.55
N SER A 129 18.90 -1.85 -5.27
CA SER A 129 18.35 -2.65 -6.37
C SER A 129 19.40 -2.85 -7.46
N THR A 130 19.91 -4.08 -7.59
CA THR A 130 20.93 -4.46 -8.58
C THR A 130 20.35 -4.77 -9.97
N GLY A 131 19.02 -4.69 -10.16
CA GLY A 131 18.33 -5.04 -11.40
C GLY A 131 17.49 -3.91 -12.02
N ASP A 132 16.87 -4.21 -13.16
CA ASP A 132 15.92 -3.29 -13.81
C ASP A 132 14.73 -3.03 -12.86
N THR A 133 14.47 -1.76 -12.57
CA THR A 133 13.33 -1.34 -11.72
C THR A 133 12.37 -0.45 -12.47
N VAL A 134 11.09 -0.54 -12.11
CA VAL A 134 10.07 0.44 -12.49
C VAL A 134 9.73 1.31 -11.28
N SER A 135 9.65 2.62 -11.49
CA SER A 135 9.09 3.54 -10.50
C SER A 135 7.57 3.49 -10.59
N MET A 136 6.91 3.04 -9.53
CA MET A 136 5.45 2.95 -9.46
C MET A 136 4.82 4.29 -9.02
N MET A 137 5.59 5.13 -8.34
CA MET A 137 5.21 6.49 -7.97
C MET A 137 6.49 7.33 -7.98
N SER A 138 6.62 8.23 -8.97
CA SER A 138 7.83 9.06 -9.09
C SER A 138 7.77 10.26 -8.15
N ALA A 139 8.92 10.68 -7.63
CA ALA A 139 9.06 11.92 -6.87
C ALA A 139 8.60 13.16 -7.68
N GLU A 140 8.68 13.09 -9.02
CA GLU A 140 8.18 14.14 -9.93
C GLU A 140 6.64 14.17 -9.94
N ALA A 141 5.99 13.01 -9.81
CA ALA A 141 4.57 12.92 -9.59
C ALA A 141 4.17 13.35 -8.17
N MET A 142 5.12 13.60 -7.25
CA MET A 142 4.92 14.11 -5.88
C MET A 142 5.10 15.64 -5.76
N GLY A 143 5.32 16.34 -6.88
CA GLY A 143 5.15 17.80 -6.94
C GLY A 143 6.25 18.66 -6.30
N GLN A 144 7.47 18.15 -6.12
CA GLN A 144 8.58 18.99 -5.64
C GLN A 144 9.56 19.36 -6.74
N ASP A 145 9.47 20.60 -7.21
CA ASP A 145 10.59 21.32 -7.82
C ASP A 145 11.59 21.70 -6.71
N GLY A 146 12.76 21.07 -6.73
CA GLY A 146 14.00 21.67 -6.24
C GLY A 146 14.17 21.90 -4.73
N ASP A 147 14.23 20.83 -3.93
CA ASP A 147 15.22 20.75 -2.84
C ASP A 147 15.63 19.28 -2.62
N ALA A 148 16.92 19.01 -2.49
CA ALA A 148 17.49 17.66 -2.45
C ALA A 148 17.38 17.00 -1.06
N SER A 149 16.86 17.72 -0.06
CA SER A 149 16.88 17.31 1.35
C SER A 149 15.57 16.66 1.85
N THR A 150 14.46 16.81 1.12
CA THR A 150 13.13 16.25 1.48
C THR A 150 12.55 15.42 0.33
N GLN A 151 13.41 14.80 -0.48
CA GLN A 151 12.97 13.92 -1.55
C GLN A 151 12.46 12.62 -0.95
N SER A 152 11.13 12.44 -0.93
CA SER A 152 10.55 11.12 -0.70
C SER A 152 11.09 10.18 -1.79
N GLU A 153 11.83 9.15 -1.39
CA GLU A 153 12.43 8.23 -2.34
C GLU A 153 11.33 7.55 -3.16
N PRO A 154 11.42 7.59 -4.51
CA PRO A 154 10.37 7.01 -5.34
C PRO A 154 10.26 5.51 -5.06
N LEU A 155 9.03 5.02 -4.98
CA LEU A 155 8.74 3.59 -4.82
C LEU A 155 9.20 2.85 -6.09
N LYS A 156 10.32 2.15 -5.97
CA LYS A 156 10.89 1.32 -7.03
C LYS A 156 10.55 -0.13 -6.78
N VAL A 157 10.27 -0.83 -7.87
CA VAL A 157 9.87 -2.23 -7.85
C VAL A 157 10.69 -2.99 -8.90
N PRO A 158 11.24 -4.18 -8.59
CA PRO A 158 11.98 -4.99 -9.56
C PRO A 158 11.09 -5.41 -10.75
N LEU A 159 11.63 -5.31 -11.96
CA LEU A 159 10.99 -5.77 -13.20
C LEU A 159 11.37 -7.23 -13.48
N LEU A 160 10.36 -8.09 -13.54
CA LEU A 160 10.51 -9.49 -13.92
C LEU A 160 10.23 -9.67 -15.41
N LYS A 161 11.06 -10.47 -16.08
CA LYS A 161 10.91 -10.81 -17.49
C LYS A 161 9.79 -11.84 -17.67
N VAL A 162 8.92 -11.60 -18.64
CA VAL A 162 8.01 -12.64 -19.16
C VAL A 162 8.70 -13.30 -20.34
N GLU A 163 9.01 -14.58 -20.22
CA GLU A 163 9.58 -15.35 -21.32
C GLU A 163 8.59 -16.43 -21.75
N GLU A 164 8.34 -16.50 -23.06
CA GLU A 164 7.55 -17.55 -23.67
C GLU A 164 8.39 -18.19 -24.78
N ASN A 165 8.68 -19.49 -24.65
CA ASN A 165 9.52 -20.24 -25.60
C ASN A 165 10.87 -19.57 -25.93
N GLY A 166 11.52 -18.98 -24.92
CA GLY A 166 12.83 -18.31 -25.08
C GLY A 166 12.78 -16.94 -25.77
N LYS A 167 11.60 -16.38 -26.01
CA LYS A 167 11.42 -14.99 -26.46
C LYS A 167 10.87 -14.14 -25.31
N SER A 168 11.51 -13.00 -25.07
CA SER A 168 11.01 -12.03 -24.08
C SER A 168 9.75 -11.37 -24.60
N ASN A 169 8.64 -11.59 -23.90
CA ASN A 169 7.30 -11.05 -24.20
C ASN A 169 6.99 -9.81 -23.32
N GLY A 170 8.04 -9.10 -22.90
CA GLY A 170 7.97 -7.92 -22.05
C GLY A 170 8.34 -8.19 -20.59
N HIS A 171 7.98 -7.23 -19.73
CA HIS A 171 8.27 -7.26 -18.30
C HIS A 171 7.02 -6.94 -17.50
N TYR A 172 7.02 -7.33 -16.23
CA TYR A 172 6.03 -6.92 -15.26
C TYR A 172 6.67 -6.68 -13.90
N GLY A 173 6.06 -5.79 -13.12
CA GLY A 173 6.41 -5.55 -11.73
C GLY A 173 5.15 -5.27 -10.94
N TRP A 174 5.16 -5.54 -9.65
CA TRP A 174 4.03 -5.26 -8.77
C TRP A 174 4.51 -5.01 -7.34
N TRP A 175 3.70 -4.26 -6.61
CA TRP A 175 3.88 -4.01 -5.18
C TRP A 175 2.49 -4.00 -4.53
N THR A 176 2.41 -4.50 -3.31
CA THR A 176 1.19 -4.41 -2.50
C THR A 176 1.44 -3.51 -1.30
N GLY A 177 0.75 -2.39 -1.26
CA GLY A 177 0.77 -1.47 -0.11
C GLY A 177 -0.18 -1.92 0.99
N ASP A 178 0.20 -1.67 2.24
CA ASP A 178 -0.69 -1.79 3.39
C ASP A 178 -1.57 -0.52 3.51
N LEU A 179 -2.89 -0.71 3.67
CA LEU A 179 -3.83 0.38 3.94
C LEU A 179 -4.06 0.60 5.44
N GLY A 180 -3.71 -0.37 6.28
CA GLY A 180 -3.82 -0.28 7.74
C GLY A 180 -2.83 0.69 8.38
N VAL A 181 -1.76 1.05 7.66
CA VAL A 181 -0.77 2.05 8.08
C VAL A 181 -1.11 3.47 7.61
N ARG A 182 -2.18 3.64 6.81
CA ARG A 182 -2.58 4.92 6.25
C ARG A 182 -3.75 5.53 7.01
N ALA A 183 -3.80 6.85 7.08
CA ALA A 183 -4.91 7.58 7.66
C ALA A 183 -6.16 7.45 6.77
N ASN A 184 -7.28 6.98 7.34
CA ASN A 184 -8.55 6.91 6.61
C ASN A 184 -9.28 8.25 6.71
N ILE A 185 -9.30 8.98 5.59
CA ILE A 185 -9.83 10.35 5.54
C ILE A 185 -11.28 10.45 5.08
N ALA A 186 -11.84 9.36 4.56
CA ALA A 186 -13.24 9.32 4.09
C ALA A 186 -14.22 8.93 5.20
N THR A 187 -13.72 8.28 6.26
CA THR A 187 -14.58 7.81 7.35
C THR A 187 -14.75 8.91 8.40
N ALA A 188 -15.89 9.61 8.34
CA ALA A 188 -16.24 10.59 9.34
C ALA A 188 -16.45 9.95 10.72
N ASP A 189 -15.82 10.52 11.76
CA ASP A 189 -16.08 10.15 13.14
C ASP A 189 -17.49 10.62 13.56
N PRO A 190 -18.45 9.70 13.83
CA PRO A 190 -19.80 10.08 14.23
C PRO A 190 -19.84 10.80 15.59
N ARG A 191 -18.76 10.70 16.38
CA ARG A 191 -18.63 11.29 17.72
C ARG A 191 -17.62 12.43 17.76
N ALA A 192 -17.25 13.00 16.60
CA ALA A 192 -16.25 14.08 16.50
C ALA A 192 -16.46 15.24 17.48
N GLU A 193 -17.73 15.57 17.78
CA GLU A 193 -18.13 16.66 18.68
C GLU A 193 -18.09 16.29 20.18
N VAL A 194 -18.04 15.00 20.52
CA VAL A 194 -18.00 14.52 21.92
C VAL A 194 -16.56 14.43 22.37
N LYS A 195 -16.18 15.24 23.37
CA LYS A 195 -14.85 15.17 23.99
C LYS A 195 -14.80 13.99 24.95
N ALA A 196 -13.73 13.20 24.86
CA ALA A 196 -13.49 12.13 25.82
C ALA A 196 -13.28 12.71 27.23
N SER A 197 -14.16 12.35 28.16
CA SER A 197 -14.08 12.75 29.56
C SER A 197 -14.18 11.53 30.47
N ARG A 198 -13.32 11.48 31.50
CA ARG A 198 -13.36 10.45 32.54
C ARG A 198 -14.58 10.61 33.46
N GLU A 199 -15.18 11.80 33.50
CA GLU A 199 -16.34 12.10 34.33
C GLU A 199 -17.65 11.59 33.70
N THR A 200 -17.68 11.46 32.37
CA THR A 200 -18.85 11.02 31.60
C THR A 200 -18.53 9.84 30.66
N PRO A 201 -18.03 8.70 31.15
CA PRO A 201 -17.55 7.60 30.29
C PRO A 201 -18.64 6.96 29.40
N ALA A 202 -19.92 7.17 29.73
CA ALA A 202 -21.06 6.64 28.98
C ALA A 202 -21.50 7.52 27.78
N ASP A 203 -20.98 8.73 27.63
CA ASP A 203 -21.33 9.63 26.50
C ASP A 203 -20.73 9.18 25.15
N GLY A 204 -19.88 8.17 25.21
CA GLY A 204 -19.22 7.57 24.06
C GLY A 204 -17.99 8.32 23.54
N GLY A 205 -17.61 9.44 24.16
CA GLY A 205 -16.35 10.15 23.89
C GLY A 205 -15.13 9.27 24.18
N MET A 206 -15.21 8.41 25.20
CA MET A 206 -14.15 7.43 25.51
C MET A 206 -13.91 6.44 24.37
N PHE A 207 -14.91 6.12 23.55
CA PHE A 207 -14.71 5.23 22.40
C PHE A 207 -13.81 5.86 21.33
N ARG A 208 -13.73 7.18 21.23
CA ARG A 208 -12.82 7.86 20.31
C ARG A 208 -11.35 7.62 20.66
N MET A 209 -11.05 7.47 21.95
CA MET A 209 -9.71 7.08 22.42
C MET A 209 -9.40 5.59 22.15
N LEU A 210 -10.43 4.76 21.96
CA LEU A 210 -10.28 3.34 21.68
C LEU A 210 -10.13 3.04 20.18
N THR A 211 -10.54 3.97 19.32
CA THR A 211 -10.42 3.85 17.86
C THR A 211 -9.17 4.58 17.37
N SER A 212 -8.06 3.86 17.18
CA SER A 212 -6.81 4.42 16.63
C SER A 212 -6.91 4.85 15.15
N ALA A 213 -7.99 4.48 14.46
CA ALA A 213 -8.14 4.65 13.02
C ALA A 213 -8.73 6.01 12.58
N ALA A 214 -9.21 6.83 13.53
CA ALA A 214 -9.76 8.16 13.23
C ALA A 214 -8.70 9.23 13.52
N LEU A 215 -7.66 9.29 12.70
CA LEU A 215 -6.78 10.46 12.68
C LEU A 215 -7.50 11.59 11.95
N ASP A 216 -7.51 12.76 12.59
CA ASP A 216 -8.01 13.98 11.96
C ASP A 216 -7.01 14.41 10.87
N VAL A 217 -7.52 14.69 9.68
CA VAL A 217 -6.71 15.15 8.53
C VAL A 217 -6.00 16.45 8.87
N ALA A 218 -6.54 17.25 9.78
CA ALA A 218 -5.90 18.46 10.30
C ALA A 218 -4.52 18.20 10.97
N MET A 219 -4.18 16.95 11.30
CA MET A 219 -2.88 16.56 11.86
C MET A 219 -1.83 16.24 10.79
N MET A 220 -2.21 16.17 9.51
CA MET A 220 -1.29 15.93 8.40
C MET A 220 -0.60 17.23 7.97
N ASP A 221 0.64 17.13 7.50
CA ASP A 221 1.39 18.29 7.04
C ASP A 221 0.71 18.95 5.82
N GLY A 222 0.68 20.29 5.82
CA GLY A 222 0.00 21.07 4.79
C GLY A 222 -1.51 20.83 4.63
N ALA A 223 -2.16 20.13 5.57
CA ALA A 223 -3.57 19.78 5.45
C ALA A 223 -4.54 20.92 5.80
N MET A 224 -5.67 20.94 5.10
CA MET A 224 -6.84 21.77 5.42
C MET A 224 -7.90 20.92 6.12
N ALA A 225 -8.70 21.53 7.00
CA ALA A 225 -9.80 20.84 7.66
C ALA A 225 -10.82 20.35 6.63
N ILE A 226 -11.08 19.05 6.62
CA ILE A 226 -12.14 18.47 5.78
C ILE A 226 -13.48 18.71 6.46
N GLU A 227 -14.41 19.37 5.78
CA GLU A 227 -15.79 19.39 6.24
C GLU A 227 -16.41 18.00 6.16
N LYS A 228 -17.23 17.64 7.16
CA LYS A 228 -17.84 16.31 7.27
C LYS A 228 -18.59 15.89 6.00
N GLU A 229 -19.21 16.82 5.29
CA GLU A 229 -19.94 16.56 4.04
C GLU A 229 -19.02 16.17 2.88
N ASP A 230 -17.82 16.74 2.81
CA ASP A 230 -16.87 16.43 1.73
C ASP A 230 -16.12 15.13 1.98
N SER A 231 -15.88 14.76 3.24
CA SER A 231 -15.29 13.45 3.59
C SER A 231 -16.11 12.27 3.03
N GLN A 232 -17.44 12.38 3.06
CA GLN A 232 -18.36 11.34 2.57
C GLN A 232 -18.37 11.22 1.04
N ARG A 233 -17.86 12.23 0.32
CA ARG A 233 -17.80 12.25 -1.15
C ARG A 233 -16.48 11.68 -1.69
N LEU A 234 -15.53 11.33 -0.81
CA LEU A 234 -14.26 10.74 -1.17
C LEU A 234 -14.43 9.25 -1.49
N VAL A 235 -14.71 8.94 -2.76
CA VAL A 235 -14.89 7.55 -3.23
C VAL A 235 -13.59 6.93 -3.73
N SER A 236 -12.66 7.76 -4.21
CA SER A 236 -11.38 7.32 -4.77
C SER A 236 -10.22 8.26 -4.43
N HIS A 237 -9.00 7.78 -4.57
CA HIS A 237 -7.81 8.63 -4.53
C HIS A 237 -7.81 9.71 -5.64
N GLY A 238 -8.56 9.51 -6.73
CA GLY A 238 -8.74 10.55 -7.74
C GLY A 238 -9.60 11.71 -7.22
N THR A 239 -10.64 11.39 -6.44
CA THR A 239 -11.54 12.42 -5.88
C THR A 239 -10.88 13.26 -4.81
N SER A 240 -9.89 12.74 -4.06
CA SER A 240 -9.16 13.54 -3.07
C SER A 240 -8.38 14.70 -3.70
N SER A 241 -7.85 14.49 -4.92
CA SER A 241 -7.17 15.55 -5.67
C SER A 241 -8.10 16.72 -6.06
N LEU A 242 -9.41 16.48 -6.07
CA LEU A 242 -10.43 17.46 -6.43
C LEU A 242 -10.92 18.28 -5.22
N THR A 243 -10.79 17.79 -3.98
CA THR A 243 -11.50 18.36 -2.83
C THR A 243 -10.69 18.57 -1.54
N LEU A 244 -9.38 18.31 -1.47
CA LEU A 244 -8.63 18.43 -0.20
C LEU A 244 -7.59 19.56 -0.12
N ALA A 245 -6.76 19.70 -1.14
CA ALA A 245 -5.66 20.68 -1.15
C ALA A 245 -5.08 20.85 -2.57
N GLY A 246 -5.88 20.50 -3.59
CA GLY A 246 -5.43 20.43 -4.97
C GLY A 246 -4.63 19.17 -5.29
N PRO A 247 -4.19 19.03 -6.55
CA PRO A 247 -3.51 17.82 -7.03
C PRO A 247 -2.15 17.61 -6.35
N ASP A 248 -1.46 18.67 -5.95
CA ASP A 248 -0.07 18.59 -5.46
C ASP A 248 0.01 18.02 -4.04
N TRP A 249 -0.90 18.40 -3.15
CA TRP A 249 -0.96 17.80 -1.80
C TRP A 249 -1.32 16.30 -1.86
N SER A 250 -2.29 15.93 -2.71
CA SER A 250 -2.71 14.52 -2.87
C SER A 250 -1.59 13.64 -3.44
N LYS A 251 -0.69 14.26 -4.19
CA LYS A 251 0.50 13.63 -4.77
C LYS A 251 1.59 13.46 -3.72
N GLN A 252 1.87 14.51 -2.94
CA GLN A 252 2.85 14.50 -1.86
C GLN A 252 2.50 13.48 -0.76
N HIS A 253 1.22 13.36 -0.39
CA HIS A 253 0.77 12.48 0.70
C HIS A 253 0.20 11.14 0.22
N GLY A 254 0.49 10.71 -1.02
CA GLY A 254 -0.16 9.53 -1.62
C GLY A 254 0.09 8.20 -0.89
N PHE A 255 1.07 8.14 0.02
CA PHE A 255 1.31 7.00 0.89
C PHE A 255 0.71 7.15 2.30
N ASP A 256 0.32 8.35 2.70
CA ASP A 256 -0.05 8.66 4.08
C ASP A 256 -1.55 8.51 4.33
N PHE A 257 -2.37 8.67 3.29
CA PHE A 257 -3.82 8.57 3.40
C PHE A 257 -4.45 7.48 2.53
N THR A 258 -5.67 7.11 2.91
CA THR A 258 -6.58 6.28 2.13
C THR A 258 -8.01 6.78 2.27
N VAL A 259 -8.82 6.55 1.24
CA VAL A 259 -10.27 6.82 1.25
C VAL A 259 -11.09 5.57 1.57
N ALA A 260 -10.45 4.40 1.61
CA ALA A 260 -11.10 3.15 1.93
C ALA A 260 -10.16 2.29 2.77
N SER A 261 -10.66 1.79 3.89
CA SER A 261 -9.99 0.78 4.69
C SER A 261 -11.05 -0.18 5.22
N SER A 262 -10.81 -1.47 5.04
CA SER A 262 -11.66 -2.54 5.53
C SER A 262 -10.78 -3.50 6.31
N GLY A 263 -11.22 -3.88 7.50
CA GLY A 263 -10.47 -4.77 8.37
C GLY A 263 -11.40 -5.69 9.12
N VAL A 264 -10.87 -6.85 9.49
CA VAL A 264 -11.51 -7.79 10.40
C VAL A 264 -10.78 -7.70 11.72
N LEU A 265 -11.52 -7.72 12.84
CA LEU A 265 -10.95 -7.75 14.18
C LEU A 265 -10.38 -9.15 14.45
N ALA A 266 -9.26 -9.49 13.84
CA ALA A 266 -8.58 -10.76 14.03
C ALA A 266 -7.67 -10.72 15.28
N ASP A 267 -7.63 -11.83 16.03
CA ASP A 267 -6.66 -12.07 17.08
C ASP A 267 -5.37 -12.56 16.44
N VAL A 268 -4.39 -11.67 16.31
CA VAL A 268 -3.12 -12.00 15.68
C VAL A 268 -2.23 -12.88 16.58
N ALA A 269 -2.46 -12.88 17.90
CA ALA A 269 -1.67 -13.70 18.82
C ALA A 269 -2.12 -15.16 18.76
N GLU A 270 -3.41 -15.42 18.99
CA GLU A 270 -3.97 -16.77 19.09
C GLU A 270 -4.63 -17.27 17.79
N GLY A 271 -4.99 -16.37 16.87
CA GLY A 271 -5.78 -16.68 15.67
C GLY A 271 -7.28 -16.58 15.91
N GLY A 272 -8.07 -16.44 14.85
CA GLY A 272 -9.52 -16.25 14.93
C GLY A 272 -9.93 -14.80 15.15
N LEU A 273 -11.17 -14.56 15.57
CA LEU A 273 -11.71 -13.22 15.83
C LEU A 273 -11.46 -12.79 17.28
N LYS A 274 -11.15 -11.50 17.46
CA LYS A 274 -11.08 -10.86 18.78
C LYS A 274 -12.42 -11.01 19.49
N ARG A 275 -12.37 -11.30 20.79
CA ARG A 275 -13.55 -11.36 21.65
C ARG A 275 -14.00 -9.95 22.01
N ASP A 276 -15.30 -9.71 21.90
CA ASP A 276 -15.90 -8.46 22.33
C ASP A 276 -16.02 -8.44 23.87
N LEU A 277 -15.33 -7.51 24.50
CA LEU A 277 -15.38 -7.27 25.95
C LEU A 277 -16.30 -6.12 26.33
N THR A 278 -16.96 -5.47 25.36
CA THR A 278 -17.80 -4.29 25.60
C THR A 278 -18.91 -4.59 26.60
N ALA A 279 -19.56 -5.76 26.48
CA ALA A 279 -20.59 -6.21 27.41
C ALA A 279 -20.07 -6.30 28.87
N PHE A 280 -18.85 -6.80 29.07
CA PHE A 280 -18.23 -6.89 30.39
C PHE A 280 -17.95 -5.51 30.99
N PHE A 281 -17.42 -4.58 30.18
CA PHE A 281 -17.13 -3.21 30.63
C PHE A 281 -18.40 -2.38 30.85
N SER A 282 -19.47 -2.59 30.07
CA SER A 282 -20.75 -1.90 30.26
C SER A 282 -21.61 -2.47 31.39
N GLY A 283 -21.36 -3.72 31.79
CA GLY A 283 -22.21 -4.48 32.72
C GLY A 283 -21.86 -4.40 34.20
N ASN A 284 -20.93 -3.53 34.62
CA ASN A 284 -20.37 -3.54 35.99
C ASN A 284 -19.76 -4.90 36.41
N GLY A 285 -19.19 -5.64 35.45
CA GLY A 285 -18.27 -6.75 35.76
C GLY A 285 -18.87 -7.99 36.43
N MET A 286 -20.09 -8.40 36.07
CA MET A 286 -20.59 -9.77 36.30
C MET A 286 -21.20 -10.38 35.06
#